data_AF-A0A4D4MDM8-F1
#
_entry.id   AF-A0A4D4MDM8-F1
#
_cell.length_a   1.000
_cell.length_b   1.000
_cell.length_c   1.000
_cell.angle_alpha   90.00
_cell.angle_beta   90.00
_cell.angle_gamma   90.00
#
_symmetry.space_group_name_H-M   'P 1'
#
loop_
_entity.id
_entity.type
_entity.pdbx_description
1 polymer ?
#
loop_
_entity_poly.entity_id
_entity_poly.type
_entity_poly.pdbx_seq_one_letter_code
_entity_poly.pdbx_strand_id
1 'polypeptide(L)'
;MASVSLTLVAANEQDQPIGALSVTAPGTIIERALEYGYSNVQAVILSVAIGKVHGLAVAEQARGQGLASFLLKRALAGLRPARLLPVARVLGDRAGPRRLL
;
A
#
# COMPACT_ATOMS: atom_id res chain seq x y z
N MET A 1 17.03 -1.75 -14.99
CA MET A 1 15.65 -1.23 -14.99
C MET A 1 15.33 -0.72 -13.60
N ALA A 2 14.97 0.55 -13.44
CA ALA A 2 14.58 1.09 -12.14
C ALA A 2 13.17 0.59 -11.79
N SER A 3 13.05 -0.24 -10.75
CA SER A 3 11.73 -0.61 -10.23
C SER A 3 11.22 0.51 -9.32
N VAL A 4 10.00 0.97 -9.58
CA VAL A 4 9.35 1.95 -8.70
C VAL A 4 8.83 1.18 -7.48
N SER A 5 9.29 1.59 -6.29
CA SER A 5 8.81 1.07 -5.02
C SER A 5 8.10 2.16 -4.22
N LEU A 6 6.95 1.80 -3.64
CA LEU A 6 6.25 2.58 -2.65
C LEU A 6 6.48 1.97 -1.27
N THR A 7 7.08 2.73 -0.36
CA THR A 7 7.20 2.36 1.05
C THR A 7 6.36 3.29 1.91
N LEU A 8 5.50 2.72 2.75
CA LEU A 8 4.67 3.43 3.73
C LEU A 8 5.11 3.02 5.12
N VAL A 9 5.28 4.00 6.00
CA VAL A 9 5.60 3.79 7.42
C VAL A 9 4.50 4.43 8.25
N ALA A 10 3.96 3.66 9.20
CA ALA A 10 3.11 4.18 10.25
C ALA A 10 3.97 4.45 11.48
N ALA A 11 3.88 5.68 12.00
CA ALA A 11 4.57 6.10 13.21
C ALA A 11 3.58 6.41 14.33
N ASN A 12 3.98 6.21 15.58
CA ASN A 12 3.20 6.66 16.74
C ASN A 12 3.40 8.16 17.01
N GLU A 13 2.82 8.66 18.09
CA GLU A 13 2.92 10.08 18.49
C GLU A 13 4.35 10.52 18.80
N GLN A 14 5.23 9.58 19.19
CA GLN A 14 6.65 9.84 19.40
C GLN A 14 7.49 9.68 18.12
N ASP A 15 6.86 9.61 16.94
CA ASP A 15 7.51 9.41 15.63
C ASP A 15 8.24 8.05 15.51
N GLN A 16 7.95 7.10 16.39
CA GLN A 16 8.53 5.75 16.33
C GLN A 16 7.76 4.88 15.33
N PRO A 17 8.43 4.16 14.43
CA PRO A 17 7.78 3.29 13.45
C PRO A 17 7.12 2.09 14.16
N ILE A 18 5.81 1.97 14.00
CA ILE A 18 5.00 0.87 14.55
C ILE A 18 4.42 -0.04 13.46
N GLY A 19 4.58 0.33 12.19
CA GLY A 19 4.26 -0.53 11.06
C GLY A 19 4.90 -0.03 9.77
N ALA A 20 5.13 -0.95 8.84
CA ALA A 20 5.69 -0.64 7.54
C ALA A 20 5.09 -1.54 6.45
N LEU A 21 4.95 -0.99 5.25
CA LEU A 21 4.53 -1.69 4.05
C LEU A 21 5.45 -1.28 2.90
N SER A 22 6.00 -2.26 2.19
CA SER A 22 6.76 -2.06 0.96
C SER A 22 6.05 -2.76 -0.21
N VAL A 23 5.81 -2.00 -1.27
CA VAL A 23 5.16 -2.45 -2.50
C VAL A 23 6.04 -2.07 -3.69
N THR A 24 6.14 -2.94 -4.69
CA THR A 24 6.81 -2.64 -5.96
C THR A 24 5.83 -2.76 -7.11
N ALA A 25 6.02 -1.90 -8.12
CA ALA A 25 5.41 -2.12 -9.41
C ALA A 25 6.03 -3.39 -10.02
N PRO A 26 5.23 -4.42 -10.33
CA PRO A 26 5.75 -5.68 -10.82
C PRO A 26 6.16 -5.53 -12.30
N GLY A 27 7.48 -5.55 -12.55
CA GLY A 27 8.03 -5.36 -13.91
C GLY A 27 7.63 -6.43 -14.93
N THR A 28 7.16 -7.60 -14.48
CA THR A 28 6.81 -8.75 -15.34
C THR A 28 5.31 -8.85 -15.64
N ILE A 29 4.46 -7.95 -15.12
CA ILE A 29 3.00 -8.09 -15.30
C ILE A 29 2.58 -7.85 -16.75
N ILE A 30 3.25 -6.93 -17.47
CA ILE A 30 2.94 -6.68 -18.88
C ILE A 30 3.25 -7.93 -19.71
N GLU A 31 4.47 -8.46 -19.62
CA GLU A 31 4.89 -9.66 -20.36
C GLU A 31 3.96 -10.84 -20.06
N ARG A 32 3.67 -11.11 -18.79
CA ARG A 32 2.73 -12.19 -18.44
C ARG A 32 1.32 -11.93 -18.96
N ALA A 33 0.78 -10.73 -18.86
CA ALA A 33 -0.56 -10.44 -19.38
C ALA A 33 -0.62 -10.70 -20.90
N LEU A 34 0.42 -10.32 -21.64
CA LEU A 34 0.50 -10.62 -23.07
C LEU A 34 0.59 -12.13 -23.35
N GLU A 35 1.39 -12.88 -22.58
CA GLU A 35 1.47 -14.35 -22.68
C GLU A 35 0.13 -15.06 -22.44
N TYR A 36 -0.72 -14.50 -21.58
CA TYR A 36 -2.07 -15.00 -21.30
C TYR A 36 -3.12 -14.51 -22.31
N GLY A 37 -2.72 -13.82 -23.39
CA GLY A 37 -3.61 -13.40 -24.48
C GLY A 37 -4.38 -12.10 -24.21
N TYR A 38 -4.02 -11.32 -23.18
CA TYR A 38 -4.59 -10.00 -22.98
C TYR A 38 -4.08 -9.02 -24.06
N SER A 39 -4.94 -8.09 -24.46
CA SER A 39 -4.53 -7.00 -25.35
C SER A 39 -3.50 -6.08 -24.68
N ASN A 40 -2.73 -5.35 -25.48
CA ASN A 40 -1.75 -4.36 -24.99
C ASN A 40 -2.38 -3.36 -24.00
N VAL A 41 -3.61 -2.90 -24.27
CA VAL A 41 -4.33 -1.98 -23.38
C VAL A 41 -4.64 -2.63 -22.04
N GLN A 42 -5.13 -3.87 -22.03
CA GLN A 42 -5.41 -4.61 -20.80
C GLN A 42 -4.13 -4.92 -20.02
N ALA A 43 -3.04 -5.29 -20.70
CA ALA A 43 -1.74 -5.56 -20.07
C ALA A 43 -1.18 -4.32 -19.36
N VAL A 44 -1.27 -3.14 -20.00
CA VAL A 44 -0.86 -1.87 -19.40
C VAL A 44 -1.75 -1.51 -18.20
N ILE A 45 -3.08 -1.69 -18.31
CA ILE A 45 -4.00 -1.46 -17.18
C ILE A 45 -3.66 -2.36 -15.99
N LEU A 46 -3.38 -3.64 -16.22
CA LEU A 46 -2.98 -4.57 -15.16
C LEU A 46 -1.65 -4.16 -14.52
N SER A 47 -0.70 -3.63 -15.29
CA SER A 47 0.59 -3.18 -14.78
C SER A 47 0.51 -2.00 -13.81
N VAL A 48 -0.52 -1.16 -13.93
CA VAL A 48 -0.76 -0.02 -13.03
C VAL A 48 -1.74 -0.34 -11.89
N ALA A 49 -2.55 -1.39 -12.04
CA ALA A 49 -3.51 -1.82 -11.01
C ALA A 49 -2.92 -2.82 -10.00
N ILE A 50 -1.78 -3.44 -10.31
CA ILE A 50 -1.17 -4.48 -9.47
C ILE A 50 0.09 -3.93 -8.81
N GLY A 51 0.13 -3.97 -7.48
CA GLY A 51 1.33 -3.77 -6.69
C GLY A 51 1.74 -5.06 -5.98
N LYS A 52 3.00 -5.47 -6.10
CA LYS A 52 3.52 -6.64 -5.38
C LYS A 52 3.99 -6.23 -3.99
N VAL A 53 3.33 -6.73 -2.95
CA VAL A 53 3.77 -6.52 -1.57
C VAL A 53 5.04 -7.33 -1.31
N HIS A 54 6.11 -6.68 -0.88
CA HIS A 54 7.39 -7.30 -0.52
C HIS A 54 7.57 -7.47 0.99
N GLY A 55 7.02 -6.54 1.76
CA GLY A 55 7.11 -6.59 3.21
C GLY A 55 5.92 -5.88 3.84
N LEU A 56 5.38 -6.49 4.88
CA LEU A 56 4.37 -5.91 5.75
C LEU A 56 4.71 -6.31 7.18
N ALA A 57 4.95 -5.32 8.03
CA ALA A 57 5.30 -5.52 9.42
C ALA A 57 4.46 -4.61 10.31
N VAL A 58 4.06 -5.14 11.46
CA VAL A 58 3.35 -4.39 12.52
C VAL A 58 4.00 -4.76 13.85
N ALA A 59 4.40 -3.75 14.61
CA ALA A 59 4.95 -3.91 15.94
C ALA A 59 3.97 -4.65 16.85
N GLU A 60 4.47 -5.48 17.74
CA GLU A 60 3.66 -6.39 18.55
C GLU A 60 2.58 -5.66 19.35
N GLN A 61 2.95 -4.54 19.98
CA GLN A 61 2.06 -3.67 20.74
C GLN A 61 0.94 -3.01 19.92
N ALA A 62 1.04 -3.01 18.58
CA ALA A 62 0.07 -2.41 17.66
C ALA A 62 -0.76 -3.45 16.88
N ARG A 63 -0.53 -4.75 17.13
CA ARG A 63 -1.30 -5.83 16.48
C ARG A 63 -2.77 -5.81 16.94
N GLY A 64 -3.66 -6.31 16.08
CA GLY A 64 -5.11 -6.32 16.34
C GLY A 64 -5.81 -4.97 16.15
N GLN A 65 -5.09 -3.88 15.92
CA GLN A 65 -5.65 -2.52 15.78
C GLN A 65 -5.94 -2.13 14.32
N GLY A 66 -5.85 -3.07 13.38
CA GLY A 66 -6.14 -2.83 11.97
C GLY A 66 -5.05 -2.07 11.19
N LEU A 67 -3.87 -1.84 11.76
CA LEU A 67 -2.78 -1.07 11.13
C LEU A 67 -2.32 -1.66 9.79
N ALA A 68 -2.23 -2.98 9.69
CA ALA A 68 -1.91 -3.69 8.45
C ALA A 68 -2.92 -3.39 7.33
N SER A 69 -4.22 -3.51 7.64
CA SER A 69 -5.30 -3.22 6.71
C SER A 69 -5.30 -1.75 6.29
N PHE A 70 -4.99 -0.84 7.21
CA PHE A 70 -4.85 0.58 6.92
C PHE A 70 -3.72 0.86 5.93
N LEU A 71 -2.52 0.31 6.18
CA LEU A 71 -1.36 0.46 5.28
C LEU A 71 -1.67 -0.07 3.87
N LEU A 72 -2.32 -1.23 3.76
CA LEU A 72 -2.71 -1.81 2.47
C LEU A 72 -3.69 -0.92 1.69
N LYS A 73 -4.73 -0.39 2.37
CA LYS A 73 -5.68 0.54 1.75
C LYS A 73 -4.98 1.82 1.30
N ARG A 74 -4.01 2.30 2.06
CA ARG A 74 -3.25 3.51 1.72
C ARG A 74 -2.34 3.29 0.52
N ALA A 75 -1.70 2.13 0.40
CA ALA A 75 -0.93 1.76 -0.79
C ALA A 75 -1.81 1.71 -2.04
N LEU A 76 -3.00 1.11 -1.96
CA LEU A 76 -3.95 1.08 -3.07
C LEU A 76 -4.38 2.50 -3.53
N ALA A 77 -4.51 3.44 -2.59
CA ALA A 77 -4.80 4.84 -2.93
C ALA A 77 -3.61 5.54 -3.62
N GLY A 78 -2.37 5.23 -3.23
CA GLY A 78 -1.15 5.79 -3.82
C GLY A 78 -0.79 5.20 -5.19
N LEU A 79 -1.27 4.00 -5.52
CA LEU A 79 -1.10 3.36 -6.83
C LEU A 79 -2.05 3.92 -7.91
N ARG A 80 -2.97 4.83 -7.56
CA ARG A 80 -3.79 5.51 -8.58
C ARG A 80 -2.94 6.54 -9.33
N PRO A 81 -3.09 6.67 -10.66
CA PRO A 81 -2.24 7.52 -11.51
C PRO A 81 -2.29 9.03 -11.22
N ALA A 82 -3.03 9.49 -10.20
CA ALA A 82 -3.26 10.91 -9.93
C ALA A 82 -2.61 11.48 -8.66
N ARG A 83 -2.03 10.67 -7.75
CA ARG A 83 -1.45 11.22 -6.49
C ARG A 83 -0.26 10.43 -5.97
N LEU A 84 0.92 10.72 -6.53
CA LEU A 84 2.19 10.53 -5.86
C LEU A 84 2.49 11.75 -4.98
N LEU A 85 1.88 11.80 -3.79
CA LEU A 85 2.37 12.66 -2.71
C LEU A 85 3.28 11.81 -1.81
N PRO A 86 4.54 12.21 -1.58
CA PRO A 86 5.43 11.49 -0.70
C PRO A 86 4.99 11.67 0.76
N VAL A 87 5.09 10.58 1.54
CA VAL A 87 4.98 10.52 3.01
C VAL A 87 3.62 10.97 3.58
N ALA A 88 2.69 10.02 3.72
CA ALA A 88 1.48 10.23 4.50
C ALA A 88 1.78 9.99 5.99
N ARG A 89 1.99 11.07 6.74
CA ARG A 89 1.99 11.08 8.22
C ARG A 89 0.56 10.79 8.69
N VAL A 90 0.37 9.79 9.54
CA VAL A 90 -0.94 9.44 10.12
C VAL A 90 -0.77 9.43 11.63
N LEU A 91 -1.27 10.48 12.27
CA LEU A 91 -1.48 10.54 13.72
C LEU A 91 -2.64 9.60 14.06
N GLY A 92 -2.41 8.68 15.00
CA GLY A 92 -3.43 7.77 15.50
C GLY A 92 -4.42 8.53 16.36
N ASP A 93 -5.62 8.76 15.86
CA ASP A 93 -6.72 9.24 16.70
C ASP A 93 -7.36 8.02 17.40
N ARG A 94 -7.13 7.92 18.72
CA ARG A 94 -7.84 6.97 19.58
C ARG A 94 -9.23 7.53 19.88
N ALA A 95 -10.26 6.98 19.25
CA ALA A 95 -11.59 6.89 19.87
C ALA A 95 -12.48 5.85 19.18
N GLY A 96 -12.74 4.74 19.86
CA GLY A 96 -14.04 4.08 19.78
C GLY A 96 -14.73 4.17 21.15
N PRO A 97 -15.97 3.71 21.32
CA PRO A 97 -17.11 3.66 20.40
C PRO A 97 -18.25 4.57 20.91
N ARG A 98 -19.10 5.13 20.03
CA ARG A 98 -20.42 5.64 20.45
C ARG A 98 -21.52 5.13 19.55
N ARG A 99 -22.43 4.38 20.18
CA ARG A 99 -23.76 4.01 19.72
C ARG A 99 -24.45 5.21 19.09
N LEU A 100 -25.08 5.02 17.94
CA LEU A 100 -26.21 5.84 17.52
C LEU A 100 -27.46 4.98 17.75
N LEU A 101 -28.19 5.38 18.80
CA LEU A 101 -29.65 5.31 18.82
C LEU A 101 -30.19 6.22 17.71
#